data_AF-A0ABD0ZBT8-F1
#
_entry.id   AF-A0ABD0ZBT8-F1
#
_cell.length_a   1.000
_cell.length_b   1.000
_cell.length_c   1.000
_cell.angle_alpha   90.00
_cell.angle_beta   90.00
_cell.angle_gamma   90.00
#
_symmetry.space_group_name_H-M   'P 1'
#
loop_
_entity.id
_entity.type
_entity.pdbx_description
1 polymer ?
#
loop_
_entity_poly.entity_id
_entity_poly.type
_entity_poly.pdbx_seq_one_letter_code
_entity_poly.pdbx_strand_id
1 'polypeptide(L)'
;MSRCLFAAVQHERGPRKPKLQKEGTVGGSLGRSGGIGSGGQEASALPPLHHHPFAPPAPPPTTHPHSPPTPPPIFLHHHQPPPLGLLQVLMSAEKCQEYAPFAGYITSQTGLSSAGIICTPAIAHYHRPTWEVLQETTARLLFMAVRWVRCLAPFQTLSKRDQLLLLQESWKELFLLHLAQWSIPWDLSPVLGGPKARERLSQDDPAVPLELNTIQEILARFRQLSPDGSECGCMKAVILFTPETPGLVDVQPVEMLQDQAQCILGDYVRGRYPRQPTRFGRLLLMLPSLRAVRQVTVERLFFRETIGDIPIQRLLGDMYSMEKAYN
;
A
#
# COMPACT_ATOMS: atom_id res chain seq x y z
N MET A 1 6.52 7.37 -22.53
CA MET A 1 6.93 6.48 -21.40
C MET A 1 7.30 7.36 -20.20
N SER A 2 6.86 7.03 -18.97
CA SER A 2 7.23 7.83 -17.79
C SER A 2 8.76 7.86 -17.62
N ARG A 3 9.36 9.04 -17.47
CA ARG A 3 10.82 9.21 -17.31
C ARG A 3 11.37 8.37 -16.15
N CYS A 4 10.58 8.18 -15.08
CA CYS A 4 10.98 7.39 -13.92
C CYS A 4 10.97 5.88 -14.18
N LEU A 5 9.95 5.35 -14.87
CA LEU A 5 9.95 3.93 -15.24
C LEU A 5 11.06 3.64 -16.26
N PHE A 6 11.28 4.55 -17.20
CA PHE A 6 12.41 4.45 -18.13
C PHE A 6 13.74 4.50 -17.39
N ALA A 7 13.93 5.44 -16.45
CA ALA A 7 15.14 5.53 -15.63
C ALA A 7 15.38 4.26 -14.81
N ALA A 8 14.35 3.68 -14.19
CA ALA A 8 14.45 2.41 -13.48
C ALA A 8 14.83 1.25 -14.42
N VAL A 9 14.21 1.16 -15.60
CA VAL A 9 14.55 0.15 -16.61
C VAL A 9 15.98 0.33 -17.14
N GLN A 10 16.43 1.56 -17.38
CA GLN A 10 17.80 1.85 -17.83
C GLN A 10 18.83 1.60 -16.75
N HIS A 11 18.52 1.92 -15.49
CA HIS A 11 19.36 1.59 -14.34
C HIS A 11 19.61 0.08 -14.24
N GLU A 12 18.57 -0.73 -14.44
CA GLU A 12 18.70 -2.19 -14.44
C GLU A 12 19.40 -2.75 -15.70
N ARG A 13 19.26 -2.10 -16.85
CA ARG A 13 19.90 -2.52 -18.12
C ARG A 13 21.32 -1.98 -18.31
N GLY A 14 21.78 -1.07 -17.46
CA GLY A 14 23.12 -0.51 -17.49
C GLY A 14 24.21 -1.56 -17.21
N PRO A 15 25.46 -1.35 -17.65
CA PRO A 15 26.54 -2.31 -17.44
C PRO A 15 26.82 -2.48 -15.94
N ARG A 16 26.40 -3.61 -15.39
CA ARG A 16 26.76 -4.01 -14.02
C ARG A 16 28.28 -4.23 -13.98
N LYS A 17 28.98 -3.49 -13.12
CA LYS A 17 30.41 -3.73 -12.85
C LYS A 17 30.61 -5.20 -12.47
N PRO A 18 31.57 -5.92 -13.06
CA PRO A 18 31.81 -7.32 -12.71
C PRO A 18 32.19 -7.41 -11.23
N LYS A 19 31.53 -8.32 -10.51
CA LYS A 19 31.91 -8.70 -9.15
C LYS A 19 33.32 -9.29 -9.22
N LEU A 20 34.27 -8.66 -8.55
CA LEU A 20 35.61 -9.21 -8.31
C LEU A 20 35.44 -10.52 -7.52
N GLN A 21 35.59 -11.63 -8.24
CA GLN A 21 35.69 -12.96 -7.70
C GLN A 21 37.07 -13.08 -7.03
N LYS A 22 37.09 -13.11 -5.69
CA LYS A 22 38.31 -13.39 -4.94
C LYS A 22 38.48 -14.92 -4.91
N GLU A 23 39.27 -15.44 -5.85
CA GLU A 23 39.81 -16.79 -5.81
C GLU A 23 40.74 -16.96 -4.60
N GLY A 24 40.71 -18.17 -4.04
CA GLY A 24 41.32 -18.51 -2.77
C GLY A 24 42.83 -18.65 -2.81
N THR A 25 43.41 -18.68 -1.62
CA THR A 25 44.75 -19.24 -1.39
C THR A 25 44.65 -20.21 -0.23
N VAL A 26 44.94 -21.45 -0.55
CA VAL A 26 45.11 -22.60 0.35
C VAL A 26 46.41 -22.41 1.15
N GLY A 27 46.35 -22.68 2.45
CA GLY A 27 47.52 -22.79 3.31
C GLY A 27 47.16 -23.53 4.59
N GLY A 28 47.42 -24.84 4.61
CA GLY A 28 47.24 -25.68 5.80
C GLY A 28 48.45 -25.61 6.74
N SER A 29 48.23 -25.93 8.03
CA SER A 29 49.13 -26.78 8.81
C SER A 29 48.49 -27.21 10.14
N LEU A 30 49.03 -28.31 10.66
CA LEU A 30 48.59 -29.20 11.72
C LEU A 30 48.73 -28.66 13.16
N GLY A 31 48.02 -29.33 14.09
CA GLY A 31 48.41 -29.47 15.51
C GLY A 31 47.18 -29.59 16.43
N ARG A 32 46.68 -30.76 16.85
CA ARG A 32 47.20 -31.83 17.75
C ARG A 32 46.62 -31.72 19.20
N SER A 33 45.89 -32.79 19.56
CA SER A 33 45.72 -33.46 20.87
C SER A 33 45.07 -32.81 22.10
N GLY A 34 44.21 -33.64 22.73
CA GLY A 34 44.08 -33.86 24.19
C GLY A 34 43.06 -32.95 24.87
N GLY A 35 42.15 -33.38 25.74
CA GLY A 35 41.95 -34.64 26.44
C GLY A 35 40.78 -34.50 27.45
N ILE A 36 40.11 -35.63 27.68
CA ILE A 36 39.34 -36.16 28.83
C ILE A 36 39.11 -35.28 30.09
N GLY A 37 37.88 -35.34 30.63
CA GLY A 37 37.56 -35.17 32.07
C GLY A 37 36.13 -34.64 32.31
N SER A 38 35.10 -35.49 32.49
CA SER A 38 34.53 -36.01 33.75
C SER A 38 33.99 -35.00 34.78
N GLY A 39 32.67 -35.08 35.02
CA GLY A 39 32.07 -35.18 36.37
C GLY A 39 31.71 -33.89 37.13
N GLY A 40 30.46 -33.81 37.59
CA GLY A 40 30.06 -32.92 38.70
C GLY A 40 28.61 -32.46 38.68
N GLN A 41 27.74 -33.15 39.43
CA GLN A 41 26.42 -32.68 39.89
C GLN A 41 26.59 -31.70 41.07
N GLU A 42 25.66 -30.73 41.22
CA GLU A 42 25.06 -30.20 42.47
C GLU A 42 24.29 -28.89 42.10
N ALA A 43 22.95 -28.82 42.19
CA ALA A 43 22.07 -28.69 43.35
C ALA A 43 21.98 -27.26 43.97
N SER A 44 20.73 -26.76 43.97
CA SER A 44 20.10 -25.56 44.57
C SER A 44 20.78 -24.80 45.71
N ALA A 45 20.65 -23.46 45.69
CA ALA A 45 20.31 -22.65 46.88
C ALA A 45 19.82 -21.22 46.53
N LEU A 46 18.69 -20.82 47.11
CA LEU A 46 18.14 -19.45 47.19
C LEU A 46 18.92 -18.60 48.21
N PRO A 47 18.90 -17.24 48.12
CA PRO A 47 19.27 -16.36 49.24
C PRO A 47 18.04 -15.68 49.92
N PRO A 48 18.22 -15.15 51.15
CA PRO A 48 17.19 -15.16 52.19
C PRO A 48 16.45 -13.83 52.44
N LEU A 49 15.30 -13.96 53.13
CA LEU A 49 14.40 -12.92 53.63
C LEU A 49 14.97 -12.21 54.86
N HIS A 50 14.89 -10.88 54.89
CA HIS A 50 15.17 -10.07 56.08
C HIS A 50 13.89 -9.73 56.86
N HIS A 51 13.91 -10.07 58.14
CA HIS A 51 12.91 -9.72 59.15
C HIS A 51 13.07 -8.27 59.64
N HIS A 52 11.96 -7.56 59.83
CA HIS A 52 11.86 -6.38 60.69
C HIS A 52 10.77 -6.58 61.77
N PRO A 53 10.95 -6.05 63.00
CA PRO A 53 10.15 -6.42 64.16
C PRO A 53 8.87 -5.59 64.35
N PHE A 54 7.96 -6.21 65.10
CA PHE A 54 6.62 -5.80 65.55
C PHE A 54 6.54 -4.43 66.27
N ALA A 55 5.45 -3.69 66.03
CA ALA A 55 4.95 -2.60 66.87
C ALA A 55 3.41 -2.71 67.05
N PRO A 56 2.84 -2.31 68.21
CA PRO A 56 1.46 -2.65 68.61
C PRO A 56 0.37 -1.74 68.01
N PRO A 57 -0.92 -2.13 68.03
CA PRO A 57 -1.99 -1.40 67.35
C PRO A 57 -2.58 -0.29 68.23
N ALA A 58 -2.94 0.85 67.61
CA ALA A 58 -3.67 1.97 68.23
C ALA A 58 -5.16 1.97 67.79
N PRO A 59 -6.08 2.49 68.63
CA PRO A 59 -7.53 2.31 68.49
C PRO A 59 -8.17 3.21 67.41
N PRO A 60 -9.40 2.90 66.94
CA PRO A 60 -10.04 3.63 65.86
C PRO A 60 -10.74 4.90 66.37
N PRO A 61 -10.66 6.05 65.66
CA PRO A 61 -11.56 7.15 65.93
C PRO A 61 -12.81 7.07 65.05
N THR A 62 -13.92 7.27 65.74
CA THR A 62 -15.32 7.49 65.38
C THR A 62 -15.61 8.25 64.09
N THR A 63 -16.62 7.75 63.38
CA THR A 63 -17.34 8.33 62.23
C THR A 63 -18.15 9.59 62.60
N HIS A 64 -18.04 10.65 61.79
CA HIS A 64 -19.05 11.71 61.64
C HIS A 64 -19.08 12.24 60.17
N PRO A 65 -20.19 12.85 59.72
CA PRO A 65 -20.68 12.69 58.34
C PRO A 65 -20.26 13.78 57.34
N HIS A 66 -20.14 13.34 56.08
CA HIS A 66 -20.38 14.04 54.80
C HIS A 66 -19.99 15.52 54.64
N SER A 67 -18.95 15.75 53.83
CA SER A 67 -18.78 16.91 52.96
C SER A 67 -18.45 16.44 51.53
N PRO A 68 -19.03 17.03 50.47
CA PRO A 68 -18.85 16.53 49.10
C PRO A 68 -17.42 16.79 48.59
N PRO A 69 -16.85 15.92 47.74
CA PRO A 69 -15.53 16.15 47.19
C PRO A 69 -15.56 17.28 46.15
N THR A 70 -14.62 18.22 46.29
CA THR A 70 -14.24 19.17 45.25
C THR A 70 -13.78 18.41 43.98
N PRO A 71 -14.18 18.85 42.78
CA PRO A 71 -13.72 18.21 41.55
C PRO A 71 -12.21 18.42 41.35
N PRO A 72 -11.49 17.47 40.73
CA PRO A 72 -10.07 17.62 40.48
C PRO A 72 -9.82 18.78 39.50
N PRO A 73 -8.63 19.41 39.55
CA PRO A 73 -8.30 20.51 38.65
C PRO A 73 -8.36 20.01 37.21
N ILE A 74 -9.08 20.76 36.37
CA ILE A 74 -9.06 20.60 34.91
C ILE A 74 -7.62 20.76 34.48
N PHE A 75 -6.95 19.65 34.17
CA PHE A 75 -5.74 19.68 33.37
C PHE A 75 -6.15 20.30 32.04
N LEU A 76 -5.79 21.57 31.85
CA LEU A 76 -5.70 22.18 30.52
C LEU A 76 -4.75 21.28 29.74
N HIS A 77 -5.31 20.38 28.95
CA HIS A 77 -4.59 19.65 27.94
C HIS A 77 -3.88 20.71 27.12
N HIS A 78 -2.55 20.75 27.27
CA HIS A 78 -1.70 21.47 26.35
C HIS A 78 -2.14 21.03 24.96
N HIS A 79 -2.71 21.96 24.19
CA HIS A 79 -3.21 21.72 22.84
C HIS A 79 -1.99 21.39 21.96
N GLN A 80 -1.53 20.16 22.06
CA GLN A 80 -0.80 19.52 21.00
C GLN A 80 -1.75 19.57 19.79
N PRO A 81 -1.35 20.15 18.65
CA PRO A 81 -2.20 20.14 17.48
C PRO A 81 -2.65 18.70 17.23
N PRO A 82 -3.94 18.45 16.93
CA PRO A 82 -4.41 17.10 16.69
C PRO A 82 -3.47 16.48 15.63
N PRO A 83 -2.99 15.24 15.85
CA PRO A 83 -2.25 14.56 14.80
C PRO A 83 -3.09 14.65 13.53
N LEU A 84 -2.48 15.10 12.42
CA LEU A 84 -3.15 15.23 11.13
C LEU A 84 -4.02 13.99 10.93
N GLY A 85 -5.34 14.15 10.92
CA GLY A 85 -6.24 13.00 10.83
C GLY A 85 -5.84 12.17 9.63
N LEU A 86 -5.78 10.84 9.75
CA LEU A 86 -5.33 9.97 8.65
C LEU A 86 -6.07 10.30 7.33
N LEU A 87 -7.35 10.66 7.39
CA LEU A 87 -8.09 11.18 6.23
C LEU A 87 -7.42 12.39 5.57
N GLN A 88 -6.97 13.39 6.33
CA GLN A 88 -6.26 14.54 5.79
C GLN A 88 -4.93 14.14 5.15
N VAL A 89 -4.21 13.18 5.74
CA VAL A 89 -2.99 12.64 5.15
C VAL A 89 -3.30 11.94 3.83
N LEU A 90 -4.35 11.11 3.78
CA LEU A 90 -4.81 10.44 2.57
C LEU A 90 -5.20 11.46 1.49
N MET A 91 -5.94 12.50 1.85
CA MET A 91 -6.32 13.57 0.92
C MET A 91 -5.12 14.39 0.44
N SER A 92 -4.15 14.64 1.31
CA SER A 92 -2.90 15.28 0.93
C SER A 92 -2.11 14.40 -0.05
N ALA A 93 -2.02 13.10 0.22
CA ALA A 93 -1.37 12.14 -0.68
C ALA A 93 -2.12 12.02 -2.02
N GLU A 94 -3.46 12.06 -2.02
CA GLU A 94 -4.28 12.09 -3.24
C GLU A 94 -4.00 13.34 -4.09
N LYS A 95 -3.78 14.50 -3.47
CA LYS A 95 -3.33 15.70 -4.19
C LYS A 95 -1.88 15.57 -4.64
N CYS A 96 -1.02 15.00 -3.79
CA CYS A 96 0.39 14.81 -4.11
C CYS A 96 0.62 13.79 -5.22
N GLN A 97 -0.30 12.89 -5.57
CA GLN A 97 -0.18 12.01 -6.75
C GLN A 97 -0.71 12.66 -8.02
N GLU A 98 -1.57 13.70 -7.94
CA GLU A 98 -2.09 14.40 -9.11
C GLU A 98 -0.93 15.00 -9.91
N TYR A 99 -0.65 14.38 -11.05
CA TYR A 99 0.30 14.90 -11.99
C TYR A 99 -0.49 15.84 -12.91
N ALA A 100 -0.41 17.15 -12.70
CA ALA A 100 -1.16 18.14 -13.51
C ALA A 100 -1.01 17.92 -15.04
N PRO A 101 0.18 17.55 -15.58
CA PRO A 101 0.30 17.20 -16.99
C PRO A 101 -0.45 15.92 -17.39
N PHE A 102 -0.71 15.00 -16.46
CA PHE A 102 -1.45 13.77 -16.71
C PHE A 102 -2.94 14.03 -16.88
N ALA A 103 -3.55 14.84 -16.00
CA ALA A 103 -4.94 15.26 -16.16
C ALA A 103 -5.15 16.00 -17.48
N GLY A 104 -4.24 16.93 -17.82
CA GLY A 104 -4.22 17.60 -19.12
C GLY A 104 -3.97 16.65 -20.30
N TYR A 105 -3.14 15.62 -20.14
CA TYR A 105 -2.91 14.60 -21.17
C TYR A 105 -4.17 13.78 -21.44
N ILE A 106 -4.86 13.28 -20.41
CA ILE A 106 -6.12 12.54 -20.57
C ILE A 106 -7.15 13.43 -21.28
N THR A 107 -7.29 14.67 -20.81
CA THR A 107 -8.15 15.72 -21.39
C THR A 107 -7.84 15.96 -22.87
N SER A 108 -6.56 16.10 -23.22
CA SER A 108 -6.11 16.31 -24.61
C SER A 108 -6.39 15.11 -25.52
N GLN A 109 -6.28 13.89 -24.98
CA GLN A 109 -6.55 12.66 -25.72
C GLN A 109 -8.05 12.38 -25.88
N THR A 110 -8.89 12.91 -24.99
CA THR A 110 -10.35 12.76 -25.08
C THR A 110 -11.06 13.94 -25.74
N GLY A 111 -10.39 15.09 -25.89
CA GLY A 111 -10.97 16.31 -26.47
C GLY A 111 -12.03 17.00 -25.59
N LEU A 112 -12.15 16.65 -24.30
CA LEU A 112 -13.11 17.28 -23.38
C LEU A 112 -12.47 18.50 -22.69
N SER A 113 -13.08 19.68 -22.77
CA SER A 113 -12.55 20.91 -22.14
C SER A 113 -12.61 20.89 -20.60
N SER A 114 -11.68 21.64 -19.97
CA SER A 114 -11.38 21.78 -18.53
C SER A 114 -12.53 22.21 -17.58
N ALA A 115 -13.78 22.31 -18.02
CA ALA A 115 -14.86 22.85 -17.21
C ALA A 115 -15.80 21.74 -16.70
N GLY A 116 -15.47 21.21 -15.52
CA GLY A 116 -16.43 20.50 -14.67
C GLY A 116 -16.72 19.06 -15.08
N ILE A 117 -16.36 18.13 -14.21
CA ILE A 117 -16.82 16.73 -14.25
C ILE A 117 -18.32 16.74 -13.94
N ILE A 118 -19.14 17.02 -14.95
CA ILE A 118 -20.56 16.68 -14.97
C ILE A 118 -20.78 15.92 -16.26
N CYS A 119 -20.52 14.60 -16.21
CA CYS A 119 -21.00 13.70 -17.24
C CYS A 119 -22.52 13.61 -17.11
N THR A 120 -23.25 14.35 -17.93
CA THR A 120 -24.65 14.02 -18.20
C THR A 120 -24.69 12.64 -18.87
N PRO A 121 -25.56 11.72 -18.44
CA PRO A 121 -25.50 10.31 -18.84
C PRO A 121 -25.95 10.06 -20.29
N ALA A 122 -26.27 11.10 -21.07
CA ALA A 122 -26.95 10.93 -22.35
C ALA A 122 -26.02 10.64 -23.53
N ILE A 123 -24.78 11.14 -23.59
CA ILE A 123 -23.82 10.80 -24.67
C ILE A 123 -22.38 10.93 -24.14
N ALA A 124 -21.93 9.98 -23.33
CA ALA A 124 -20.49 9.81 -23.08
C ALA A 124 -19.90 9.07 -24.29
N HIS A 125 -19.33 9.80 -25.26
CA HIS A 125 -18.46 9.19 -26.26
C HIS A 125 -17.20 8.68 -25.54
N TYR A 126 -17.26 7.46 -25.01
CA TYR A 126 -16.09 6.78 -24.47
C TYR A 126 -15.05 6.70 -25.58
N HIS A 127 -13.95 7.43 -25.41
CA HIS A 127 -12.88 7.40 -26.40
C HIS A 127 -12.22 6.03 -26.33
N ARG A 128 -12.02 5.38 -27.49
CA ARG A 128 -11.28 4.12 -27.58
C ARG A 128 -9.78 4.45 -27.62
N PRO A 129 -9.01 4.21 -26.55
CA PRO A 129 -7.58 4.47 -26.61
C PRO A 129 -6.90 3.47 -27.53
N THR A 130 -5.86 3.89 -28.24
CA THR A 130 -4.94 2.94 -28.88
C THR A 130 -4.11 2.22 -27.81
N TRP A 131 -3.50 1.10 -28.19
CA TRP A 131 -2.67 0.35 -27.26
C TRP A 131 -1.44 1.14 -26.78
N GLU A 132 -0.88 1.97 -27.65
CA GLU A 132 0.30 2.79 -27.36
C GLU A 132 -0.02 3.85 -26.29
N VAL A 133 -1.20 4.48 -26.40
CA VAL A 133 -1.72 5.42 -25.39
C VAL A 133 -1.97 4.71 -24.08
N LEU A 134 -2.54 3.50 -24.10
CA LEU A 134 -2.76 2.69 -22.91
C LEU A 134 -1.44 2.36 -22.22
N GLN A 135 -0.42 1.91 -22.96
CA GLN A 135 0.89 1.59 -22.39
C GLN A 135 1.57 2.79 -21.75
N GLU A 136 1.61 3.93 -22.44
CA GLU A 136 2.17 5.15 -21.86
C GLU A 136 1.44 5.54 -20.58
N THR A 137 0.12 5.39 -20.57
CA THR A 137 -0.73 5.71 -19.43
C THR A 137 -0.48 4.76 -18.26
N THR A 138 -0.42 3.45 -18.50
CA THR A 138 -0.22 2.44 -17.44
C THR A 138 1.11 2.63 -16.72
N ALA A 139 2.19 2.99 -17.43
CA ALA A 139 3.47 3.36 -16.83
C ALA A 139 3.38 4.59 -15.92
N ARG A 140 2.61 5.61 -16.32
CA ARG A 140 2.38 6.81 -15.49
C ARG A 140 1.53 6.48 -14.26
N LEU A 141 0.50 5.65 -14.42
CA LEU A 141 -0.36 5.22 -13.32
C LEU A 141 0.41 4.41 -12.26
N LEU A 142 1.30 3.52 -12.69
CA LEU A 142 2.17 2.78 -11.77
C LEU A 142 3.06 3.74 -10.97
N PHE A 143 3.66 4.73 -11.64
CA PHE A 143 4.46 5.74 -10.98
C PHE A 143 3.64 6.60 -9.99
N MET A 144 2.43 7.00 -10.38
CA MET A 144 1.50 7.73 -9.49
C MET A 144 1.17 6.92 -8.24
N ALA A 145 0.94 5.61 -8.36
CA ALA A 145 0.70 4.73 -7.22
C ALA A 145 1.92 4.69 -6.27
N VAL A 146 3.13 4.53 -6.81
CA VAL A 146 4.37 4.57 -6.00
C VAL A 146 4.55 5.94 -5.33
N ARG A 147 4.27 7.04 -6.05
CA ARG A 147 4.34 8.40 -5.50
C ARG A 147 3.35 8.60 -4.36
N TRP A 148 2.11 8.13 -4.53
CA TRP A 148 1.07 8.18 -3.50
C TRP A 148 1.53 7.50 -2.21
N VAL A 149 2.05 6.26 -2.30
CA VAL A 149 2.56 5.51 -1.13
C VAL A 149 3.66 6.29 -0.41
N ARG A 150 4.54 6.96 -1.16
CA ARG A 150 5.64 7.76 -0.58
C ARG A 150 5.17 9.01 0.15
N CYS A 151 4.05 9.58 -0.25
CA CYS A 151 3.47 10.76 0.39
C CYS A 151 2.72 10.43 1.70
N LEU A 152 2.55 9.15 2.04
CA LEU A 152 1.88 8.74 3.28
C LEU A 152 2.84 8.79 4.47
N ALA A 153 2.73 9.83 5.30
CA ALA A 153 3.53 9.95 6.52
C ALA A 153 3.45 8.70 7.44
N PRO A 154 2.28 8.09 7.70
CA PRO A 154 2.21 6.86 8.50
C PRO A 154 2.97 5.68 7.88
N PHE A 155 2.93 5.53 6.56
CA PHE A 155 3.70 4.49 5.86
C PHE A 155 5.22 4.71 6.04
N GLN A 156 5.67 5.96 6.08
CA GLN A 156 7.08 6.28 6.26
C GLN A 156 7.61 5.91 7.66
N THR A 157 6.74 5.68 8.64
CA THR A 157 7.13 5.26 10.01
C THR A 157 7.47 3.78 10.12
N LEU A 158 7.02 2.95 9.17
CA LEU A 158 7.29 1.51 9.15
C LEU A 158 8.76 1.21 8.82
N SER A 159 9.24 0.01 9.12
CA SER A 159 10.58 -0.42 8.73
C SER A 159 10.78 -0.36 7.20
N LYS A 160 11.96 0.01 6.70
CA LYS A 160 12.22 0.12 5.24
C LYS A 160 11.96 -1.18 4.49
N ARG A 161 12.18 -2.30 5.18
CA ARG A 161 11.91 -3.64 4.68
C ARG A 161 10.40 -3.88 4.53
N ASP A 162 9.61 -3.55 5.55
CA ASP A 162 8.14 -3.68 5.51
C ASP A 162 7.52 -2.73 4.50
N GLN A 163 8.04 -1.50 4.37
CA GLN A 163 7.62 -0.56 3.32
C GLN A 163 7.77 -1.19 1.93
N LEU A 164 8.93 -1.79 1.63
CA LEU A 164 9.15 -2.40 0.33
C LEU A 164 8.26 -3.64 0.12
N LEU A 165 8.13 -4.49 1.14
CA LEU A 165 7.29 -5.70 1.08
C LEU A 165 5.82 -5.36 0.83
N LEU A 166 5.23 -4.45 1.62
CA LEU A 166 3.84 -4.02 1.45
C LEU A 166 3.60 -3.45 0.05
N LEU A 167 4.53 -2.65 -0.47
CA LEU A 167 4.45 -2.12 -1.83
C LEU A 167 4.54 -3.24 -2.88
N GLN A 168 5.49 -4.17 -2.74
CA GLN A 168 5.70 -5.27 -3.69
C GLN A 168 4.57 -6.31 -3.68
N GLU A 169 3.82 -6.43 -2.59
CA GLU A 169 2.66 -7.34 -2.54
C GLU A 169 1.37 -6.68 -3.04
N SER A 170 1.16 -5.39 -2.72
CA SER A 170 -0.08 -4.67 -3.03
C SER A 170 -0.08 -3.87 -4.34
N TRP A 171 1.05 -3.83 -5.06
CA TRP A 171 1.18 -2.94 -6.24
C TRP A 171 0.13 -3.21 -7.32
N LYS A 172 -0.26 -4.47 -7.56
CA LYS A 172 -1.20 -4.80 -8.65
C LYS A 172 -2.59 -4.27 -8.33
N GLU A 173 -3.02 -4.38 -7.06
CA GLU A 173 -4.32 -3.90 -6.61
C GLU A 173 -4.34 -2.38 -6.63
N LEU A 174 -3.27 -1.74 -6.17
CA LEU A 174 -3.10 -0.29 -6.27
C LEU A 174 -3.14 0.14 -7.74
N PHE A 175 -2.38 -0.52 -8.62
CA PHE A 175 -2.35 -0.20 -10.04
C PHE A 175 -3.73 -0.36 -10.71
N LEU A 176 -4.42 -1.47 -10.47
CA LEU A 176 -5.76 -1.70 -11.04
C LEU A 176 -6.79 -0.69 -10.52
N LEU A 177 -6.69 -0.29 -9.25
CA LEU A 177 -7.54 0.76 -8.70
C LEU A 177 -7.23 2.13 -9.32
N HIS A 178 -5.96 2.46 -9.57
CA HIS A 178 -5.58 3.67 -10.30
C HIS A 178 -6.05 3.61 -11.76
N LEU A 179 -5.92 2.45 -12.42
CA LEU A 179 -6.46 2.25 -13.76
C LEU A 179 -7.96 2.53 -13.76
N ALA A 180 -8.72 1.96 -12.82
CA ALA A 180 -10.15 2.20 -12.69
C ALA A 180 -10.50 3.68 -12.42
N GLN A 181 -9.73 4.35 -11.57
CA GLN A 181 -9.90 5.76 -11.20
C GLN A 181 -9.65 6.71 -12.38
N TRP A 182 -8.62 6.46 -13.17
CA TRP A 182 -8.14 7.39 -14.19
C TRP A 182 -8.54 7.01 -15.62
N SER A 183 -9.00 5.77 -15.86
CA SER A 183 -9.51 5.32 -17.17
C SER A 183 -11.02 5.49 -17.32
N ILE A 184 -11.69 6.23 -16.42
CA ILE A 184 -13.14 6.48 -16.49
C ILE A 184 -13.58 7.00 -17.86
N PRO A 185 -12.87 7.95 -18.52
CA PRO A 185 -13.27 8.47 -19.83
C PRO A 185 -13.14 7.47 -20.99
N TRP A 186 -12.50 6.32 -20.78
CA TRP A 186 -12.15 5.38 -21.84
C TRP A 186 -12.96 4.11 -21.75
N ASP A 187 -13.38 3.57 -22.89
CA ASP A 187 -13.85 2.20 -22.96
C ASP A 187 -12.66 1.28 -23.25
N LEU A 188 -12.20 0.58 -22.21
CA LEU A 188 -11.09 -0.36 -22.31
C LEU A 188 -11.52 -1.75 -22.79
N SER A 189 -12.82 -2.06 -22.79
CA SER A 189 -13.37 -3.36 -23.19
C SER A 189 -12.89 -3.81 -24.59
N PRO A 190 -12.92 -2.97 -25.65
CA PRO A 190 -12.46 -3.38 -26.98
C PRO A 190 -10.93 -3.54 -27.08
N VAL A 191 -10.16 -2.88 -26.22
CA VAL A 191 -8.69 -2.99 -26.19
C VAL A 191 -8.28 -4.25 -25.45
N LEU A 192 -8.92 -4.50 -24.30
CA LEU A 192 -8.71 -5.68 -23.46
C LEU A 192 -9.24 -6.95 -24.13
N GLY A 193 -10.38 -6.89 -24.82
CA GLY A 193 -10.95 -8.01 -25.59
C GLY A 193 -10.33 -8.22 -26.98
N GLY A 194 -9.36 -7.38 -27.37
CA GLY A 194 -8.74 -7.40 -28.70
C GLY A 194 -7.66 -8.49 -28.86
N PRO A 195 -7.23 -8.77 -30.11
CA PRO A 195 -6.20 -9.77 -30.39
C PRO A 195 -4.84 -9.42 -29.75
N LYS A 196 -4.47 -8.14 -29.72
CA LYS A 196 -3.22 -7.64 -29.09
C LYS A 196 -3.14 -8.00 -27.60
N ALA A 197 -4.25 -7.97 -26.87
CA ALA A 197 -4.28 -8.36 -25.45
C ALA A 197 -4.09 -9.87 -25.30
N ARG A 198 -4.74 -10.67 -26.16
CA ARG A 198 -4.61 -12.12 -26.18
C ARG A 198 -3.20 -12.59 -26.54
N GLU A 199 -2.53 -11.91 -27.47
CA GLU A 199 -1.15 -12.21 -27.87
C GLU A 199 -0.14 -12.05 -26.72
N ARG A 200 -0.40 -11.12 -25.80
CA ARG A 200 0.49 -10.86 -24.66
C ARG A 200 0.33 -11.87 -23.53
N LEU A 201 -0.81 -12.53 -23.47
CA LEU A 201 -1.16 -13.48 -22.43
C LEU A 201 -0.98 -14.92 -22.92
N SER A 202 -0.80 -15.85 -21.98
CA SER A 202 -0.71 -17.27 -22.31
C SER A 202 -2.07 -17.77 -22.77
N GLN A 203 -2.17 -18.25 -24.02
CA GLN A 203 -3.42 -18.76 -24.58
C GLN A 203 -3.84 -20.10 -23.96
N ASP A 204 -2.88 -20.87 -23.46
CA ASP A 204 -3.10 -22.18 -22.84
C ASP A 204 -3.50 -22.10 -21.36
N ASP A 205 -3.48 -20.91 -20.75
CA ASP A 205 -3.83 -20.74 -19.34
C ASP A 205 -5.34 -20.47 -19.20
N PRO A 206 -6.14 -21.41 -18.64
CA PRO A 206 -7.58 -21.26 -18.53
C PRO A 206 -8.00 -20.15 -17.56
N ALA A 207 -7.10 -19.66 -16.69
CA ALA A 207 -7.40 -18.56 -15.78
C ALA A 207 -7.37 -17.19 -16.50
N VAL A 208 -6.60 -17.05 -17.58
CA VAL A 208 -6.41 -15.77 -18.29
C VAL A 208 -7.73 -15.13 -18.77
N PRO A 209 -8.66 -15.87 -19.42
CA PRO A 209 -9.95 -15.29 -19.81
C PRO A 209 -10.78 -14.81 -18.62
N LEU A 210 -10.77 -15.56 -17.51
CA LEU A 210 -11.48 -15.20 -16.28
C LEU A 210 -10.89 -13.91 -15.66
N GLU A 211 -9.56 -13.81 -15.61
CA GLU A 211 -8.88 -12.62 -15.09
C GLU A 211 -9.14 -11.39 -15.96
N LEU A 212 -9.16 -11.54 -17.29
CA LEU A 212 -9.48 -10.44 -18.20
C LEU A 212 -10.92 -9.94 -18.03
N ASN A 213 -11.86 -10.86 -17.83
CA ASN A 213 -13.24 -10.53 -17.49
C ASN A 213 -13.31 -9.83 -16.12
N THR A 214 -12.55 -10.31 -15.14
CA THR A 214 -12.46 -9.71 -13.80
C THR A 214 -11.92 -8.28 -13.87
N ILE A 215 -10.89 -8.01 -14.67
CA ILE A 215 -10.37 -6.65 -14.88
C ILE A 215 -11.46 -5.75 -15.47
N GLN A 216 -12.16 -6.19 -16.51
CA GLN A 216 -13.24 -5.41 -17.12
C GLN A 216 -14.38 -5.14 -16.11
N GLU A 217 -14.72 -6.13 -15.31
CA GLU A 217 -15.73 -6.01 -14.26
C GLU A 217 -15.31 -5.03 -13.16
N ILE A 218 -14.05 -5.05 -12.72
CA ILE A 218 -13.51 -4.06 -11.77
C ILE A 218 -13.70 -2.64 -12.33
N LEU A 219 -13.35 -2.41 -13.59
CA LEU A 219 -13.49 -1.11 -14.24
C LEU A 219 -14.97 -0.68 -14.34
N ALA A 220 -15.86 -1.61 -14.69
CA ALA A 220 -17.29 -1.34 -14.79
C ALA A 220 -17.90 -1.03 -13.41
N ARG A 221 -17.61 -1.84 -12.39
CA ARG A 221 -18.09 -1.65 -11.02
C ARG A 221 -17.58 -0.35 -10.41
N PHE A 222 -16.32 0.01 -10.65
CA PHE A 222 -15.77 1.29 -10.20
C PHE A 222 -16.53 2.47 -10.80
N ARG A 223 -16.79 2.46 -12.12
CA ARG A 223 -17.58 3.52 -12.79
C ARG A 223 -18.99 3.62 -12.21
N GLN A 224 -19.64 2.49 -11.93
CA GLN A 224 -20.99 2.45 -11.34
C GLN A 224 -21.03 2.98 -9.91
N LEU A 225 -20.01 2.68 -9.09
CA LEU A 225 -19.93 3.16 -7.71
C LEU A 225 -19.51 4.63 -7.62
N SER A 226 -18.78 5.11 -8.62
CA SER A 226 -18.19 6.45 -8.69
C SER A 226 -17.60 6.91 -7.34
N PRO A 227 -16.59 6.20 -6.80
CA PRO A 227 -15.96 6.58 -5.55
C PRO A 227 -15.33 7.97 -5.66
N ASP A 228 -15.52 8.81 -4.64
CA ASP A 228 -14.84 10.10 -4.58
C ASP A 228 -13.36 9.94 -4.15
N GLY A 229 -12.61 11.05 -4.12
CA GLY A 229 -11.19 11.02 -3.77
C GLY A 229 -10.92 10.53 -2.34
N SER A 230 -11.81 10.84 -1.39
CA SER A 230 -11.69 10.39 0.01
C SER A 230 -11.92 8.89 0.12
N GLU A 231 -12.92 8.38 -0.57
CA GLU A 231 -13.20 6.95 -0.64
C GLU A 231 -12.06 6.19 -1.32
N CYS A 232 -11.54 6.70 -2.44
CA CYS A 232 -10.38 6.13 -3.13
C CYS A 232 -9.14 6.07 -2.24
N GLY A 233 -8.82 7.17 -1.54
CA GLY A 233 -7.67 7.22 -0.63
C GLY A 233 -7.77 6.18 0.48
N CYS A 234 -8.96 6.02 1.08
CA CYS A 234 -9.16 4.99 2.11
C CYS A 234 -9.07 3.57 1.54
N MET A 235 -9.67 3.30 0.37
CA MET A 235 -9.56 1.99 -0.28
C MET A 235 -8.11 1.62 -0.60
N LYS A 236 -7.31 2.57 -1.11
CA LYS A 236 -5.87 2.38 -1.34
C LYS A 236 -5.12 2.09 -0.04
N ALA A 237 -5.47 2.76 1.06
CA ALA A 237 -4.87 2.52 2.36
C ALA A 237 -5.18 1.10 2.88
N VAL A 238 -6.43 0.65 2.76
CA VAL A 238 -6.81 -0.72 3.14
C VAL A 238 -6.10 -1.77 2.28
N ILE A 239 -5.85 -1.49 1.00
CA ILE A 239 -5.06 -2.35 0.11
C ILE A 239 -3.59 -2.39 0.53
N LEU A 240 -3.00 -1.22 0.82
CA LEU A 240 -1.58 -1.09 1.13
C LEU A 240 -1.23 -1.68 2.50
N PHE A 241 -2.02 -1.38 3.52
CA PHE A 241 -1.80 -1.86 4.88
C PHE A 241 -2.44 -3.24 5.05
N THR A 242 -1.76 -4.29 4.57
CA THR A 242 -2.23 -5.68 4.68
C THR A 242 -1.39 -6.43 5.73
N PRO A 243 -1.88 -6.61 6.97
CA PRO A 243 -1.11 -7.24 8.05
C PRO A 243 -0.82 -8.73 7.79
N GLU A 244 -1.58 -9.39 6.92
CA GLU A 244 -1.35 -10.78 6.51
C GLU A 244 -0.19 -10.96 5.53
N THR A 245 0.49 -9.86 5.15
CA THR A 245 1.61 -9.91 4.21
C THR A 245 2.74 -10.80 4.75
N PRO A 246 3.13 -11.88 4.04
CA PRO A 246 4.15 -12.78 4.52
C PRO A 246 5.50 -12.09 4.75
N GLY A 247 6.08 -12.33 5.93
CA GLY A 247 7.41 -11.82 6.26
C GLY A 247 7.42 -10.41 6.83
N LEU A 248 6.28 -9.79 7.18
CA LEU A 248 6.27 -8.56 7.97
C LEU A 248 6.96 -8.75 9.33
N VAL A 249 7.67 -7.73 9.78
CA VAL A 249 8.27 -7.67 11.13
C VAL A 249 7.33 -6.91 12.06
N ASP A 250 6.87 -5.73 11.62
CA ASP A 250 6.00 -4.89 12.42
C ASP A 250 4.52 -5.05 11.99
N VAL A 251 3.90 -6.19 12.31
CA VAL A 251 2.50 -6.49 11.91
C VAL A 251 1.49 -5.56 12.59
N GLN A 252 1.64 -5.32 13.89
CA GLN A 252 0.66 -4.56 14.68
C GLN A 252 0.48 -3.11 14.19
N PRO A 253 1.53 -2.33 13.89
CA PRO A 253 1.35 -1.00 13.28
C PRO A 253 0.61 -1.04 11.93
N VAL A 254 0.83 -2.08 11.13
CA VAL A 254 0.15 -2.25 9.83
C VAL A 254 -1.33 -2.53 10.03
N GLU A 255 -1.68 -3.43 10.95
CA GLU A 255 -3.06 -3.74 11.33
C GLU A 255 -3.79 -2.49 11.83
N MET A 256 -3.19 -1.74 12.75
CA MET A 256 -3.76 -0.49 13.26
C MET A 256 -4.05 0.54 12.16
N LEU A 257 -3.16 0.65 11.16
CA LEU A 257 -3.36 1.56 10.02
C LEU A 257 -4.47 1.08 9.08
N GLN A 258 -4.61 -0.23 8.90
CA GLN A 258 -5.69 -0.82 8.13
C GLN A 258 -7.05 -0.57 8.82
N ASP A 259 -7.15 -0.85 10.12
CA ASP A 259 -8.35 -0.62 10.93
C ASP A 259 -8.76 0.85 10.89
N GLN A 260 -7.79 1.74 11.09
CA GLN A 260 -8.04 3.18 11.04
C GLN A 260 -8.58 3.63 9.67
N ALA A 261 -8.03 3.09 8.57
CA ALA A 261 -8.52 3.39 7.23
C ALA A 261 -9.96 2.89 7.00
N GLN A 262 -10.30 1.70 7.52
CA GLN A 262 -11.66 1.16 7.44
C GLN A 262 -12.66 1.98 8.27
N CYS A 263 -12.31 2.34 9.51
CA CYS A 263 -13.14 3.19 10.37
C CYS A 263 -13.41 4.55 9.71
N ILE A 264 -12.37 5.20 9.19
CA ILE A 264 -12.49 6.49 8.49
C ILE A 264 -13.39 6.37 7.27
N LEU A 265 -13.23 5.32 6.47
CA LEU A 265 -14.10 5.10 5.32
C LEU A 265 -15.56 4.91 5.74
N GLY A 266 -15.81 4.14 6.80
CA GLY A 266 -17.14 3.92 7.35
C GLY A 266 -17.79 5.20 7.87
N ASP A 267 -17.05 6.01 8.62
CA ASP A 267 -17.50 7.31 9.13
C ASP A 267 -17.78 8.29 8.00
N TYR A 268 -16.86 8.39 7.04
CA TYR A 268 -16.99 9.27 5.88
C TYR A 268 -18.22 8.91 5.05
N VAL A 269 -18.41 7.63 4.72
CA VAL A 269 -19.58 7.18 3.95
C VAL A 269 -20.89 7.46 4.69
N ARG A 270 -20.95 7.18 5.99
CA ARG A 270 -22.15 7.44 6.81
C ARG A 270 -22.53 8.91 6.84
N GLY A 271 -21.54 9.80 6.98
CA GLY A 271 -21.75 11.25 6.99
C GLY A 271 -22.07 11.83 5.61
N ARG A 272 -21.30 11.44 4.59
CA ARG A 272 -21.35 12.03 3.24
C ARG A 272 -22.44 11.46 2.35
N TYR A 273 -22.81 10.20 2.55
CA TYR A 273 -23.78 9.46 1.74
C TYR A 273 -24.86 8.76 2.59
N PRO A 274 -25.61 9.51 3.43
CA PRO A 274 -26.60 8.93 4.36
C PRO A 274 -27.73 8.15 3.67
N ARG A 275 -27.98 8.42 2.38
CA ARG A 275 -28.97 7.72 1.55
C ARG A 275 -28.45 6.43 0.91
N GLN A 276 -27.18 6.08 1.10
CA GLN A 276 -26.56 4.88 0.54
C GLN A 276 -25.96 4.01 1.65
N PRO A 277 -26.79 3.38 2.51
CA PRO A 277 -26.31 2.65 3.70
C PRO A 277 -25.41 1.46 3.36
N THR A 278 -25.52 0.90 2.15
CA THR A 278 -24.69 -0.23 1.69
C THR A 278 -23.40 0.18 0.99
N ARG A 279 -23.15 1.49 0.80
CA ARG A 279 -22.01 1.99 0.02
C ARG A 279 -20.67 1.54 0.59
N PHE A 280 -20.51 1.60 1.91
CA PHE A 280 -19.29 1.13 2.59
C PHE A 280 -18.95 -0.32 2.21
N GLY A 281 -19.92 -1.23 2.37
CA GLY A 281 -19.75 -2.63 2.01
C GLY A 281 -19.48 -2.82 0.52
N ARG A 282 -20.17 -2.08 -0.35
CA ARG A 282 -19.95 -2.16 -1.81
C ARG A 282 -18.54 -1.70 -2.23
N LEU A 283 -17.99 -0.69 -1.56
CA LEU A 283 -16.61 -0.24 -1.77
C LEU A 283 -15.63 -1.33 -1.32
N LEU A 284 -15.81 -1.89 -0.12
CA LEU A 284 -14.93 -2.97 0.37
C LEU A 284 -15.00 -4.25 -0.48
N LEU A 285 -16.17 -4.58 -1.04
CA LEU A 285 -16.34 -5.72 -1.94
C LEU A 285 -15.58 -5.58 -3.27
N MET A 286 -15.05 -4.40 -3.61
CA MET A 286 -14.12 -4.28 -4.73
C MET A 286 -12.74 -4.87 -4.43
N LEU A 287 -12.30 -4.87 -3.18
CA LEU A 287 -10.95 -5.28 -2.80
C LEU A 287 -10.69 -6.77 -3.09
N PRO A 288 -11.60 -7.71 -2.78
CA PRO A 288 -11.47 -9.09 -3.20
C PRO A 288 -11.38 -9.28 -4.73
N SER A 289 -12.14 -8.50 -5.51
CA SER A 289 -12.07 -8.57 -6.98
C SER A 289 -10.68 -8.16 -7.50
N LEU A 290 -10.09 -7.10 -6.93
CA LEU A 290 -8.72 -6.68 -7.26
C LEU A 290 -7.70 -7.79 -6.97
N ARG A 291 -7.86 -8.50 -5.84
CA ARG A 291 -6.98 -9.61 -5.43
C ARG A 291 -7.12 -10.87 -6.30
N ALA A 292 -8.26 -11.06 -6.95
CA ALA A 292 -8.53 -12.23 -7.78
C ALA A 292 -7.71 -12.28 -9.09
N VAL A 293 -7.09 -11.16 -9.49
CA VAL A 293 -6.23 -11.08 -10.67
C VAL A 293 -4.78 -11.35 -10.27
N ARG A 294 -4.10 -12.31 -10.92
CA ARG A 294 -2.68 -12.60 -10.61
C ARG A 294 -1.76 -11.47 -11.06
N GLN A 295 -0.66 -11.29 -10.32
CA GLN A 295 0.40 -10.32 -10.65
C GLN A 295 0.95 -10.54 -12.08
N VAL A 296 1.21 -11.80 -12.45
CA VAL A 296 1.75 -12.17 -13.77
C VAL A 296 0.86 -11.73 -14.94
N THR A 297 -0.46 -11.75 -14.75
CA THR A 297 -1.42 -11.34 -15.78
C THR A 297 -1.37 -9.84 -15.98
N VAL A 298 -1.34 -9.06 -14.89
CA VAL A 298 -1.19 -7.59 -14.94
C VAL A 298 0.15 -7.20 -15.57
N GLU A 299 1.24 -7.85 -15.17
CA GLU A 299 2.58 -7.60 -15.69
C GLU A 299 2.66 -7.86 -17.20
N ARG A 300 2.20 -9.04 -17.65
CA ARG A 300 2.20 -9.41 -19.06
C ARG A 300 1.32 -8.49 -19.91
N LEU A 301 0.14 -8.16 -19.38
CA LEU A 301 -0.84 -7.38 -20.11
C LEU A 301 -0.41 -5.93 -20.29
N PHE A 302 0.07 -5.27 -19.23
CA PHE A 302 0.31 -3.82 -19.25
C PHE A 302 1.77 -3.43 -19.39
N PHE A 303 2.72 -4.25 -18.90
CA PHE A 303 4.11 -3.81 -18.71
C PHE A 303 5.15 -4.57 -19.54
N ARG A 304 4.85 -5.78 -20.04
CA ARG A 304 5.81 -6.67 -20.73
C ARG A 304 6.67 -5.99 -21.79
N GLU A 305 6.07 -5.22 -22.69
CA GLU A 305 6.82 -4.54 -23.77
C GLU A 305 7.69 -3.39 -23.26
N THR A 306 7.32 -2.79 -22.14
CA THR A 306 8.06 -1.67 -21.54
C THR A 306 9.23 -2.18 -20.70
N ILE A 307 9.01 -3.20 -19.87
CA ILE A 307 10.00 -3.66 -18.89
C ILE A 307 10.81 -4.86 -19.38
N GLY A 308 10.29 -5.65 -20.32
CA GLY A 308 10.90 -6.91 -20.77
C GLY A 308 10.80 -7.98 -19.69
N ASP A 309 11.88 -8.72 -19.48
CA ASP A 309 11.96 -9.80 -18.47
C ASP A 309 12.36 -9.31 -17.07
N ILE A 310 12.36 -7.99 -16.84
CA ILE A 310 12.70 -7.41 -15.53
C ILE A 310 11.47 -7.54 -14.61
N PRO A 311 11.56 -8.24 -13.46
CA PRO A 311 10.45 -8.37 -12.54
C PRO A 311 10.00 -7.00 -12.03
N ILE A 312 8.70 -6.73 -12.08
CA ILE A 312 8.14 -5.45 -11.67
C ILE A 312 8.45 -5.11 -10.21
N GLN A 313 8.59 -6.10 -9.33
CA GLN A 313 8.98 -5.92 -7.93
C GLN A 313 10.34 -5.22 -7.78
N ARG A 314 11.30 -5.48 -8.70
CA ARG A 314 12.59 -4.79 -8.70
C ARG A 314 12.44 -3.33 -9.10
N LEU A 315 11.66 -3.07 -10.15
CA LEU A 315 11.38 -1.71 -10.61
C LEU A 315 10.63 -0.89 -9.55
N LEU A 316 9.75 -1.51 -8.77
CA LEU A 316 9.09 -0.86 -7.64
C LEU A 316 10.10 -0.40 -6.59
N GLY A 317 11.09 -1.24 -6.25
CA GLY A 317 12.17 -0.86 -5.33
C GLY A 317 12.99 0.32 -5.83
N ASP A 318 13.34 0.31 -7.12
CA ASP A 318 14.07 1.41 -7.77
C ASP A 318 13.23 2.70 -7.79
N MET A 319 11.98 2.65 -8.28
CA MET A 319 11.08 3.80 -8.31
C MET A 319 10.81 4.35 -6.91
N TYR A 320 10.73 3.50 -5.90
CA TYR A 320 10.54 3.90 -4.51
C TYR A 320 11.77 4.63 -3.95
N SER A 321 12.97 4.25 -4.40
CA SER A 321 14.24 4.78 -3.90
C SER A 321 14.76 6.00 -4.67
N MET A 322 14.45 6.12 -5.97
CA MET A 322 15.16 7.02 -6.90
C MET A 322 14.88 8.52 -6.75
N GLU A 323 13.78 8.97 -6.16
CA GLU A 323 13.50 10.43 -6.07
C GLU A 323 14.30 11.12 -4.95
N LYS A 324 15.02 10.38 -4.11
CA LYS A 324 16.03 11.00 -3.22
C LYS A 324 17.24 11.56 -3.97
N ALA A 325 17.41 11.24 -5.25
CA ALA A 325 18.58 11.63 -6.05
C ALA A 325 18.34 12.82 -7.00
N TYR A 326 17.12 13.39 -7.04
CA TYR A 326 16.74 14.46 -7.97
C TYR A 326 16.07 15.69 -7.31
N ASN A 327 16.15 15.79 -5.98
CA ASN A 327 15.89 17.03 -5.24
C ASN A 327 17.19 17.58 -4.68
#